data_AF-A0A2W4NRM3-F1
#
_entry.id   AF-A0A2W4NRM3-F1
#
_cell.length_a   1.000
_cell.length_b   1.000
_cell.length_c   1.000
_cell.angle_alpha   90.00
_cell.angle_beta   90.00
_cell.angle_gamma   90.00
#
_symmetry.space_group_name_H-M   'P 1'
#
loop_
_entity.id
_entity.type
_entity.pdbx_description
1 polymer ?
#
loop_
_entity_poly.entity_id
_entity_poly.type
_entity_poly.pdbx_seq_one_letter_code
_entity_poly.pdbx_strand_id
1 'polypeptide(L)'
;MGLSFIHQDALWLLLLLPLLWAMTLAAPRRFAPWRAYTSLALRSLLVILLVFAVAGAQLRLPVRSVTTVFLLDTSDSISLSQRARATAYLQEALANMPPDDRAAVITFGRRATIQRQPSQLRELALLGIRSGGGATNIQEAIQLGLTLLPAEGHQRLVLLSDGGQTAGDALLASRVAAANGVPIDVVTLSSAADGLDALISAVEVPAVAREGQRLPMQLTLESTAATPARLTVTGPDGEPLVERDLQLEPGVQTLEVTLPEAPAAFNRYVVRLEAPEDARPQNNVAEAYSMVSGRPRVLLIEQAAGEADVLEQALRAAQVDASTVAADDAPATLGDLSTYDTVLLVNVPRRALPDDTVVALKSFVHDLGHGLVMVGGPESFGAGGWGDTPLEEALPVTMDIPPKVRLPPTSVTVVIDTSGSMAEEENGRT
;
A
#
# COMPACT_ATOMS: atom_id res chain seq x y z
N MET A 1 -46.95 -8.48 -22.42
CA MET A 1 -47.75 -7.27 -22.22
C MET A 1 -48.47 -7.42 -20.89
N GLY A 2 -48.35 -6.45 -19.99
CA GLY A 2 -49.08 -6.43 -18.73
C GLY A 2 -49.96 -5.19 -18.65
N LEU A 3 -51.20 -5.33 -18.22
CA LEU A 3 -52.07 -4.19 -17.92
C LEU A 3 -51.90 -3.87 -16.43
N SER A 4 -51.42 -2.67 -16.11
CA SER A 4 -51.31 -2.20 -14.71
C SER A 4 -52.18 -0.98 -14.48
N PHE A 5 -52.74 -0.85 -13.27
CA PHE A 5 -53.56 0.27 -12.87
C PHE A 5 -52.87 1.01 -11.72
N ILE A 6 -52.76 2.34 -11.83
CA ILE A 6 -52.13 3.19 -10.81
C ILE A 6 -53.03 3.30 -9.57
N HIS A 7 -54.34 3.41 -9.79
CA HIS A 7 -55.34 3.53 -8.72
C HIS A 7 -56.27 2.32 -8.75
N GLN A 8 -55.87 1.24 -8.08
CA GLN A 8 -56.63 -0.01 -8.03
C GLN A 8 -58.05 0.19 -7.45
N ASP A 9 -58.21 1.13 -6.52
CA ASP A 9 -59.50 1.44 -5.89
C ASP A 9 -60.52 2.03 -6.87
N ALA A 10 -60.07 2.70 -7.94
CA ALA A 10 -60.97 3.24 -8.96
C ALA A 10 -61.69 2.13 -9.75
N LEU A 11 -61.19 0.88 -9.72
CA LEU A 11 -61.86 -0.26 -10.35
C LEU A 11 -63.20 -0.60 -9.67
N TRP A 12 -63.41 -0.22 -8.40
CA TRP A 12 -64.71 -0.37 -7.73
C TRP A 12 -65.84 0.39 -8.44
N LEU A 13 -65.51 1.43 -9.22
CA LEU A 13 -66.47 2.16 -10.05
C LEU A 13 -67.09 1.28 -11.16
N LEU A 14 -66.51 0.12 -11.48
CA LEU A 14 -67.13 -0.86 -12.36
C LEU A 14 -68.45 -1.43 -11.78
N LEU A 15 -68.68 -1.33 -10.47
CA LEU A 15 -69.97 -1.69 -9.84
C LEU A 15 -71.13 -0.78 -10.29
N LEU A 16 -70.86 0.34 -10.97
CA LEU A 16 -71.89 1.16 -11.60
C LEU A 16 -72.50 0.49 -12.85
N LEU A 17 -71.81 -0.48 -13.46
CA LEU A 17 -72.31 -1.22 -14.63
C LEU A 17 -73.57 -2.05 -14.33
N PRO A 18 -73.62 -2.91 -13.29
CA PRO A 18 -74.84 -3.65 -12.97
C PRO A 18 -76.00 -2.74 -12.57
N LEU A 19 -75.73 -1.59 -11.93
CA LEU A 19 -76.76 -0.58 -11.65
C LEU A 19 -77.32 0.01 -12.94
N LEU A 20 -76.45 0.37 -13.89
CA LEU A 20 -76.83 0.87 -15.21
C LEU A 20 -77.63 -0.19 -16.01
N TRP A 21 -77.22 -1.45 -15.95
CA TRP A 21 -77.96 -2.57 -16.56
C TRP A 21 -79.34 -2.75 -15.92
N ALA A 22 -79.44 -2.74 -14.60
CA ALA A 22 -80.72 -2.85 -13.89
C ALA A 22 -81.68 -1.70 -14.24
N MET A 23 -81.19 -0.45 -14.27
CA MET A 23 -82.01 0.71 -14.65
C MET A 23 -82.50 0.64 -16.10
N THR A 24 -81.67 0.15 -17.03
CA THR A 24 -82.06 0.02 -18.45
C THR A 24 -83.01 -1.15 -18.70
N LEU A 25 -82.92 -2.22 -17.92
CA LEU A 25 -83.83 -3.37 -17.98
C LEU A 25 -85.19 -3.08 -17.33
N ALA A 26 -85.23 -2.24 -16.30
CA ALA A 26 -86.45 -1.83 -15.61
C ALA A 26 -87.24 -0.71 -16.33
N ALA A 27 -86.61 0.00 -17.29
CA ALA A 27 -87.25 1.06 -18.05
C ALA A 27 -88.27 0.50 -19.08
N PRO A 28 -89.46 1.13 -19.24
CA PRO A 28 -90.46 0.67 -20.21
C PRO A 28 -89.90 0.71 -21.63
N ARG A 29 -89.94 -0.45 -22.32
CA ARG A 29 -89.36 -0.64 -23.66
C ARG A 29 -90.16 0.13 -24.72
N ARG A 30 -89.74 1.35 -25.04
CA ARG A 30 -90.35 2.21 -26.09
C ARG A 30 -89.73 2.06 -27.48
N PHE A 31 -88.69 1.22 -27.62
CA PHE A 31 -87.92 1.04 -28.87
C PHE A 31 -87.70 -0.44 -29.20
N ALA A 32 -87.36 -0.73 -30.46
CA ALA A 32 -86.99 -2.07 -30.93
C ALA A 32 -85.79 -2.63 -30.14
N PRO A 33 -85.80 -3.93 -29.79
CA PRO A 33 -84.85 -4.51 -28.84
C PRO A 33 -83.38 -4.36 -29.25
N TRP A 34 -83.06 -4.42 -30.56
CA TRP A 34 -81.68 -4.30 -31.04
C TRP A 34 -81.05 -2.93 -30.72
N ARG A 35 -81.83 -1.83 -30.77
CA ARG A 35 -81.36 -0.47 -30.46
C ARG A 35 -81.08 -0.29 -28.97
N ALA A 36 -81.84 -0.97 -28.12
CA ALA A 36 -81.64 -0.95 -26.67
C ALA A 36 -80.35 -1.68 -26.29
N TYR A 37 -80.09 -2.87 -26.88
CA TYR A 37 -78.86 -3.62 -26.62
C TYR A 37 -77.61 -2.92 -27.16
N THR A 38 -77.66 -2.31 -28.35
CA THR A 38 -76.51 -1.56 -28.88
C THR A 38 -76.20 -0.30 -28.07
N SER A 39 -77.23 0.43 -27.63
CA SER A 39 -77.04 1.58 -26.74
C SER A 39 -76.47 1.16 -25.39
N LEU A 40 -76.94 0.05 -24.82
CA LEU A 40 -76.42 -0.50 -23.56
C LEU A 40 -74.96 -0.93 -23.69
N ALA A 41 -74.61 -1.62 -24.78
CA ALA A 41 -73.25 -2.04 -25.06
C ALA A 41 -72.30 -0.83 -25.19
N LEU A 42 -72.71 0.20 -25.94
CA LEU A 42 -71.91 1.40 -26.14
C LEU A 42 -71.74 2.20 -24.83
N ARG A 43 -72.80 2.34 -24.02
CA ARG A 43 -72.74 3.01 -22.71
C ARG A 43 -71.86 2.23 -21.73
N SER A 44 -71.95 0.90 -21.73
CA SER A 44 -71.11 0.06 -20.90
C SER A 44 -69.63 0.18 -21.30
N LEU A 45 -69.34 0.18 -22.60
CA LEU A 45 -67.99 0.40 -23.12
C LEU A 45 -67.44 1.77 -22.72
N LEU A 46 -68.26 2.83 -22.82
CA LEU A 46 -67.85 4.18 -22.45
C LEU A 46 -67.55 4.28 -20.95
N VAL A 47 -68.39 3.71 -20.09
CA VAL A 47 -68.14 3.64 -18.64
C VAL A 47 -66.87 2.85 -18.35
N ILE A 48 -66.63 1.72 -19.00
CA ILE A 48 -65.39 0.94 -18.83
C ILE A 48 -64.16 1.75 -19.22
N LEU A 49 -64.17 2.43 -20.38
CA LEU A 49 -63.06 3.27 -20.83
C LEU A 49 -62.82 4.46 -19.88
N LEU A 50 -63.88 5.07 -19.35
CA LEU A 50 -63.78 6.18 -18.43
C LEU A 50 -63.25 5.73 -17.05
N VAL A 51 -63.69 4.56 -16.57
CA VAL A 51 -63.14 3.94 -15.35
C VAL A 51 -61.67 3.56 -15.55
N PHE A 52 -61.29 3.02 -16.72
CA PHE A 52 -59.88 2.72 -17.03
C PHE A 52 -59.01 3.98 -17.13
N ALA A 53 -59.55 5.09 -17.66
CA ALA A 53 -58.87 6.37 -17.68
C ALA A 53 -58.65 6.91 -16.25
N VAL A 54 -59.67 6.83 -15.38
CA VAL A 54 -59.57 7.25 -13.97
C VAL A 54 -58.64 6.33 -13.17
N ALA A 55 -58.66 5.03 -13.44
CA ALA A 55 -57.78 4.05 -12.79
C ALA A 55 -56.31 4.14 -13.26
N GLY A 56 -56.02 4.99 -14.25
CA GLY A 56 -54.69 5.12 -14.83
C GLY A 56 -54.22 3.81 -15.47
N ALA A 57 -55.06 3.22 -16.32
CA ALA A 57 -54.72 1.98 -17.04
C ALA A 57 -53.52 2.20 -17.97
N GLN A 58 -52.43 1.47 -17.71
CA GLN A 58 -51.21 1.52 -18.48
C GLN A 58 -50.96 0.19 -19.17
N LEU A 59 -50.67 0.24 -20.47
CA LEU A 59 -50.19 -0.91 -21.22
C LEU A 59 -48.66 -0.97 -21.08
N ARG A 60 -48.13 -1.95 -20.33
CA ARG A 60 -46.70 -2.21 -20.25
C ARG A 60 -46.27 -3.08 -21.43
N LEU A 61 -45.60 -2.44 -22.39
CA LEU A 61 -44.89 -3.11 -23.48
C LEU A 61 -43.55 -3.63 -22.95
N PRO A 62 -43.17 -4.90 -23.22
CA PRO A 62 -41.84 -5.38 -22.86
C PRO A 62 -40.79 -4.64 -23.70
N VAL A 63 -39.93 -3.87 -23.04
CA VAL A 63 -38.75 -3.27 -23.67
C VAL A 63 -37.73 -4.38 -23.87
N ARG A 64 -37.42 -4.67 -25.14
CA ARG A 64 -36.45 -5.72 -25.54
C ARG A 64 -35.05 -5.18 -25.80
N SER A 65 -34.82 -3.88 -25.64
CA SER A 65 -33.50 -3.29 -25.86
C SER A 65 -32.54 -3.62 -24.72
N VAL A 66 -31.31 -3.89 -25.10
CA VAL A 66 -30.19 -4.12 -24.18
C VAL A 66 -29.29 -2.89 -24.18
N THR A 67 -28.95 -2.39 -22.99
CA THR A 67 -27.90 -1.39 -22.83
C THR A 67 -26.63 -2.07 -22.31
N THR A 68 -25.57 -1.99 -23.11
CA THR A 68 -24.26 -2.58 -22.82
C THR A 68 -23.25 -1.47 -22.56
N VAL A 69 -22.58 -1.49 -21.41
CA VAL A 69 -21.49 -0.56 -21.11
C VAL A 69 -20.17 -1.32 -21.15
N PHE A 70 -19.28 -0.94 -22.07
CA PHE A 70 -17.94 -1.49 -22.18
C PHE A 70 -16.98 -0.71 -21.29
N LEU A 71 -16.28 -1.40 -20.40
CA LEU A 71 -15.23 -0.89 -19.53
C LEU A 71 -13.89 -1.36 -20.08
N LEU A 72 -13.11 -0.44 -20.64
CA LEU A 72 -11.85 -0.73 -21.31
C LEU A 72 -10.67 -0.34 -20.42
N ASP A 73 -9.85 -1.32 -20.06
CA ASP A 73 -8.61 -1.09 -19.31
C ASP A 73 -7.55 -0.48 -20.22
N THR A 74 -6.95 0.59 -19.73
CA THR A 74 -5.98 1.41 -20.47
C THR A 74 -4.80 1.79 -19.57
N SER A 75 -4.65 1.07 -18.46
CA SER A 75 -3.54 1.16 -17.53
C SER A 75 -2.20 0.78 -18.19
N ASP A 76 -1.11 1.06 -17.47
CA ASP A 76 0.25 0.85 -17.97
C ASP A 76 0.62 -0.64 -18.09
N SER A 77 -0.14 -1.55 -17.44
CA SER A 77 0.04 -3.01 -17.60
C SER A 77 -0.49 -3.52 -18.96
N ILE A 78 -1.39 -2.77 -19.61
CA ILE A 78 -1.97 -3.15 -20.90
C ILE A 78 -1.04 -2.73 -22.05
N SER A 79 -0.42 -3.70 -22.70
CA SER A 79 0.48 -3.55 -23.85
C SER A 79 -0.22 -3.00 -25.10
N LEU A 80 0.56 -2.57 -26.10
CA LEU A 80 0.02 -2.08 -27.37
C LEU A 80 -0.76 -3.16 -28.15
N SER A 81 -0.29 -4.42 -28.11
CA SER A 81 -0.98 -5.58 -28.69
C SER A 81 -2.31 -5.84 -27.99
N GLN A 82 -2.34 -5.81 -26.66
CA GLN A 82 -3.57 -5.99 -25.88
C GLN A 82 -4.57 -4.85 -26.14
N ARG A 83 -4.11 -3.60 -26.20
CA ARG A 83 -4.96 -2.45 -26.57
C ARG A 83 -5.56 -2.65 -27.96
N ALA A 84 -4.76 -3.07 -28.94
CA ALA A 84 -5.24 -3.35 -30.29
C ALA A 84 -6.33 -4.44 -30.30
N ARG A 85 -6.11 -5.57 -29.59
CA ARG A 85 -7.11 -6.64 -29.45
C ARG A 85 -8.40 -6.13 -28.78
N ALA A 86 -8.28 -5.36 -27.71
CA ALA A 86 -9.43 -4.82 -27.00
C ALA A 86 -10.23 -3.84 -27.86
N THR A 87 -9.55 -2.99 -28.65
CA THR A 87 -10.20 -2.11 -29.62
C THR A 87 -10.87 -2.86 -30.76
N ALA A 88 -10.24 -3.92 -31.29
CA ALA A 88 -10.81 -4.76 -32.34
C ALA A 88 -12.07 -5.48 -31.85
N TYR A 89 -12.02 -6.05 -30.64
CA TYR A 89 -13.18 -6.67 -30.00
C TYR A 89 -14.34 -5.67 -29.83
N LEU A 90 -14.05 -4.46 -29.37
CA LEU A 90 -15.06 -3.41 -29.21
C LEU A 90 -15.69 -3.01 -30.56
N GLN A 91 -14.87 -2.86 -31.61
CA GLN A 91 -15.36 -2.54 -32.95
C GLN A 91 -16.26 -3.65 -33.51
N GLU A 92 -15.87 -4.90 -33.36
CA GLU A 92 -16.67 -6.05 -33.77
C GLU A 92 -17.99 -6.13 -33.02
N ALA A 93 -17.96 -5.91 -31.70
CA ALA A 93 -19.16 -5.90 -30.86
C ALA A 93 -20.15 -4.79 -31.23
N LEU A 94 -19.65 -3.59 -31.56
CA LEU A 94 -20.48 -2.46 -32.01
C LEU A 94 -21.03 -2.65 -33.44
N ALA A 95 -20.26 -3.28 -34.33
CA ALA A 95 -20.70 -3.57 -35.69
C ALA A 95 -21.86 -4.58 -35.72
N ASN A 96 -21.80 -5.59 -34.85
CA ASN A 96 -22.80 -6.66 -34.73
C ASN A 96 -23.99 -6.28 -33.82
N MET A 97 -24.05 -5.05 -33.35
CA MET A 97 -25.06 -4.56 -32.42
C MET A 97 -26.45 -4.41 -33.08
N PRO A 98 -27.52 -5.01 -32.51
CA PRO A 98 -28.90 -4.81 -32.98
C PRO A 98 -29.32 -3.32 -33.00
N PRO A 99 -30.23 -2.90 -33.90
CA PRO A 99 -30.58 -1.49 -34.08
C PRO A 99 -31.28 -0.85 -32.86
N ASP A 100 -31.96 -1.63 -32.03
CA ASP A 100 -32.69 -1.13 -30.86
C ASP A 100 -31.83 -1.06 -29.59
N ASP A 101 -30.65 -1.68 -29.59
CA ASP A 101 -29.76 -1.74 -28.43
C ASP A 101 -29.01 -0.42 -28.24
N ARG A 102 -28.37 -0.25 -27.08
CA ARG A 102 -27.52 0.91 -26.78
C ARG A 102 -26.16 0.47 -26.27
N ALA A 103 -25.10 1.16 -26.72
CA ALA A 103 -23.75 0.92 -26.25
C ALA A 103 -23.12 2.19 -25.71
N ALA A 104 -22.43 2.06 -24.58
CA ALA A 104 -21.59 3.09 -23.97
C ALA A 104 -20.16 2.55 -23.81
N VAL A 105 -19.18 3.45 -23.81
CA VAL A 105 -17.76 3.08 -23.68
C VAL A 105 -17.13 3.96 -22.61
N ILE A 106 -16.50 3.30 -21.64
CA ILE A 106 -15.71 3.90 -20.56
C ILE A 106 -14.29 3.37 -20.71
N THR A 107 -13.29 4.24 -20.62
CA THR A 107 -11.89 3.84 -20.48
C THR A 107 -11.45 4.12 -19.05
N PHE A 108 -10.66 3.22 -18.47
CA PHE A 108 -10.17 3.41 -17.10
C PHE A 108 -8.69 3.08 -16.97
N GLY A 109 -8.08 3.72 -15.98
CA GLY A 109 -6.73 3.53 -15.48
C GLY A 109 -6.78 3.95 -14.03
N ARG A 110 -6.08 5.03 -13.66
CA ARG A 110 -6.24 5.62 -12.31
C ARG A 110 -7.63 6.20 -12.05
N ARG A 111 -8.28 6.70 -13.11
CA ARG A 111 -9.65 7.23 -13.10
C ARG A 111 -10.45 6.64 -14.26
N ALA A 112 -11.77 6.57 -14.11
CA ALA A 112 -12.68 6.16 -15.16
C ALA A 112 -13.23 7.38 -15.92
N THR A 113 -13.21 7.32 -17.25
CA THR A 113 -13.68 8.42 -18.12
C THR A 113 -14.66 7.89 -19.15
N ILE A 114 -15.78 8.59 -19.31
CA ILE A 114 -16.78 8.30 -20.33
C ILE A 114 -16.23 8.74 -21.68
N GLN A 115 -15.98 7.79 -22.57
CA GLN A 115 -15.64 8.07 -23.97
C GLN A 115 -16.89 8.22 -24.83
N ARG A 116 -17.94 7.47 -24.49
CA ARG A 116 -19.20 7.45 -25.23
C ARG A 116 -20.38 7.19 -24.31
N GLN A 117 -21.40 8.04 -24.40
CA GLN A 117 -22.69 7.84 -23.75
C GLN A 117 -23.54 6.77 -24.47
N PRO A 118 -24.51 6.14 -23.77
CA PRO A 118 -25.38 5.13 -24.36
C PRO A 118 -26.10 5.62 -25.63
N SER A 119 -25.75 5.06 -26.78
CA SER A 119 -26.36 5.42 -28.07
C SER A 119 -26.45 4.22 -29.01
N GLN A 120 -27.26 4.34 -30.06
CA GLN A 120 -27.46 3.32 -31.12
C GLN A 120 -26.39 3.38 -32.23
N LEU A 121 -25.40 4.27 -32.11
CA LEU A 121 -24.37 4.44 -33.12
C LEU A 121 -23.49 3.19 -33.23
N ARG A 122 -23.23 2.71 -34.44
CA ARG A 122 -22.37 1.54 -34.64
C ARG A 122 -20.91 1.90 -34.90
N GLU A 123 -20.65 3.14 -35.26
CA GLU A 123 -19.31 3.63 -35.55
C GLU A 123 -18.59 4.07 -34.28
N LEU A 124 -17.32 3.67 -34.18
CA LEU A 124 -16.41 4.12 -33.14
C LEU A 124 -15.59 5.27 -33.71
N ALA A 125 -15.87 6.52 -33.30
CA ALA A 125 -14.96 7.62 -33.58
C ALA A 125 -13.60 7.30 -32.94
N LEU A 126 -12.50 7.46 -33.68
CA LEU A 126 -11.14 7.11 -33.24
C LEU A 126 -10.91 7.60 -31.80
N LEU A 127 -10.88 6.65 -30.87
CA LEU A 127 -10.72 6.92 -29.45
C LEU A 127 -9.31 7.49 -29.25
N GLY A 128 -9.22 8.74 -28.82
CA GLY A 128 -8.02 9.23 -28.14
C GLY A 128 -7.97 8.57 -26.76
N ILE A 129 -7.56 7.30 -26.70
CA ILE A 129 -7.47 6.52 -25.47
C ILE A 129 -6.32 7.08 -24.63
N ARG A 130 -6.59 8.16 -23.90
CA ARG A 130 -5.72 8.68 -22.86
C ARG A 130 -6.50 8.74 -21.57
N SER A 131 -6.61 7.60 -20.89
CA SER A 131 -6.84 7.64 -19.44
C SER A 131 -5.47 7.84 -18.78
N GLY A 132 -5.42 8.55 -17.65
CA GLY A 132 -4.15 8.76 -16.95
C GLY A 132 -3.60 7.44 -16.44
N GLY A 133 -2.38 7.10 -16.86
CA GLY A 133 -1.61 5.97 -16.34
C GLY A 133 -1.31 6.07 -14.84
N GLY A 134 -0.64 5.05 -14.31
CA GLY A 134 -0.13 5.00 -12.93
C GLY A 134 -1.00 4.25 -11.91
N ALA A 135 -2.19 3.76 -12.27
CA ALA A 135 -2.97 2.82 -11.47
C ALA A 135 -4.08 2.16 -12.30
N THR A 136 -4.75 1.16 -11.74
CA THR A 136 -5.87 0.40 -12.33
C THR A 136 -7.01 0.36 -11.32
N ASN A 137 -8.02 1.23 -11.51
CA ASN A 137 -9.18 1.38 -10.63
C ASN A 137 -10.45 0.81 -11.27
N ILE A 138 -10.64 -0.50 -11.13
CA ILE A 138 -11.79 -1.23 -11.68
C ILE A 138 -13.09 -0.85 -10.94
N GLN A 139 -13.01 -0.57 -9.63
CA GLN A 139 -14.17 -0.14 -8.83
C GLN A 139 -14.83 1.11 -9.43
N GLU A 140 -14.06 2.16 -9.72
CA GLU A 140 -14.58 3.41 -10.26
C GLU A 140 -15.19 3.20 -11.65
N ALA A 141 -14.58 2.33 -12.47
CA ALA A 141 -15.11 1.97 -13.78
C ALA A 141 -16.49 1.29 -13.69
N ILE A 142 -16.64 0.33 -12.76
CA ILE A 142 -17.92 -0.35 -12.53
C ILE A 142 -18.96 0.65 -12.00
N GLN A 143 -18.61 1.46 -11.01
CA GLN A 143 -19.52 2.45 -10.42
C GLN A 143 -20.00 3.47 -11.47
N LEU A 144 -19.09 4.02 -12.28
CA LEU A 144 -19.42 4.93 -13.37
C LEU A 144 -20.27 4.24 -14.44
N GLY A 145 -19.96 2.98 -14.77
CA GLY A 145 -20.75 2.17 -15.69
C GLY A 145 -22.20 2.00 -15.22
N LEU A 146 -22.40 1.74 -13.93
CA LEU A 146 -23.74 1.65 -13.34
C LEU A 146 -24.52 2.96 -13.47
N THR A 147 -23.86 4.13 -13.40
CA THR A 147 -24.54 5.43 -13.56
C THR A 147 -25.04 5.70 -14.98
N LEU A 148 -24.45 5.04 -15.99
CA LEU A 148 -24.83 5.21 -17.40
C LEU A 148 -25.99 4.28 -17.82
N LEU A 149 -26.34 3.30 -16.99
CA LEU A 149 -27.41 2.36 -17.31
C LEU A 149 -28.79 3.03 -17.15
N PRO A 150 -29.69 2.92 -18.15
CA PRO A 150 -31.04 3.47 -18.06
C PRO A 150 -31.89 2.65 -17.08
N ALA A 151 -32.87 3.28 -16.42
CA ALA A 151 -33.75 2.61 -15.46
C ALA A 151 -34.64 1.48 -16.06
N GLU A 152 -34.77 1.42 -17.38
CA GLU A 152 -35.60 0.45 -18.10
C GLU A 152 -34.78 -0.34 -19.14
N GLY A 153 -35.21 -1.58 -19.42
CA GLY A 153 -34.56 -2.49 -20.36
C GLY A 153 -33.57 -3.45 -19.71
N HIS A 154 -32.96 -4.31 -20.51
CA HIS A 154 -31.90 -5.20 -20.03
C HIS A 154 -30.58 -4.45 -19.97
N GLN A 155 -29.81 -4.67 -18.90
CA GLN A 155 -28.57 -3.96 -18.62
C GLN A 155 -27.43 -4.97 -18.47
N ARG A 156 -26.23 -4.62 -18.92
CA ARG A 156 -25.01 -5.39 -18.66
C ARG A 156 -23.76 -4.52 -18.73
N LEU A 157 -22.74 -4.92 -18.00
CA LEU A 157 -21.38 -4.38 -18.09
C LEU A 157 -20.47 -5.41 -18.75
N VAL A 158 -19.55 -4.97 -19.60
CA VAL A 158 -18.51 -5.81 -20.19
C VAL A 158 -17.15 -5.24 -19.81
N LEU A 159 -16.38 -5.97 -19.02
CA LEU A 159 -15.04 -5.59 -18.54
C LEU A 159 -13.96 -6.20 -19.42
N LEU A 160 -13.14 -5.36 -20.04
CA LEU A 160 -11.95 -5.75 -20.80
C LEU A 160 -10.71 -5.35 -20.00
N SER A 161 -10.06 -6.30 -19.32
CA SER A 161 -8.91 -6.05 -18.44
C SER A 161 -8.03 -7.31 -18.31
N ASP A 162 -6.79 -7.13 -17.87
CA ASP A 162 -5.89 -8.20 -17.42
C ASP A 162 -6.18 -8.65 -15.97
N GLY A 163 -7.01 -7.90 -15.24
CA GLY A 163 -7.43 -8.19 -13.86
C GLY A 163 -6.54 -7.60 -12.78
N GLY A 164 -5.46 -6.89 -13.13
CA GLY A 164 -4.46 -6.35 -12.20
C GLY A 164 -4.90 -5.07 -11.49
N GLN A 165 -5.86 -5.14 -10.57
CA GLN A 165 -6.30 -3.96 -9.83
C GLN A 165 -5.24 -3.45 -8.84
N THR A 166 -4.92 -2.14 -8.90
CA THR A 166 -3.98 -1.48 -7.98
C THR A 166 -4.61 -0.37 -7.13
N ALA A 167 -5.86 0.02 -7.41
CA ALA A 167 -6.62 0.98 -6.62
C ALA A 167 -8.11 0.59 -6.52
N GLY A 168 -8.74 0.87 -5.38
CA GLY A 168 -10.15 0.55 -5.13
C GLY A 168 -10.40 -0.91 -4.73
N ASP A 169 -11.64 -1.37 -4.88
CA ASP A 169 -12.13 -2.72 -4.58
C ASP A 169 -13.18 -3.19 -5.60
N ALA A 170 -12.74 -3.91 -6.65
CA ALA A 170 -13.61 -4.49 -7.67
C ALA A 170 -14.57 -5.54 -7.10
N LEU A 171 -14.19 -6.27 -6.06
CA LEU A 171 -15.05 -7.28 -5.45
C LEU A 171 -16.25 -6.61 -4.77
N LEU A 172 -16.02 -5.50 -4.07
CA LEU A 172 -17.11 -4.69 -3.53
C LEU A 172 -18.00 -4.13 -4.65
N ALA A 173 -17.40 -3.55 -5.69
CA ALA A 173 -18.14 -2.97 -6.81
C ALA A 173 -18.99 -4.00 -7.57
N SER A 174 -18.45 -5.20 -7.80
CA SER A 174 -19.17 -6.29 -8.46
C SER A 174 -20.36 -6.79 -7.64
N ARG A 175 -20.26 -6.83 -6.30
CA ARG A 175 -21.40 -7.14 -5.43
C ARG A 175 -22.50 -6.08 -5.53
N VAL A 176 -22.12 -4.80 -5.64
CA VAL A 176 -23.09 -3.71 -5.87
C VAL A 176 -23.79 -3.87 -7.22
N ALA A 177 -23.06 -4.21 -8.28
CA ALA A 177 -23.66 -4.49 -9.59
C ALA A 177 -24.63 -5.69 -9.54
N ALA A 178 -24.22 -6.77 -8.88
CA ALA A 178 -25.05 -7.97 -8.69
C ALA A 178 -26.33 -7.67 -7.88
N ALA A 179 -26.24 -6.84 -6.83
CA ALA A 179 -27.40 -6.41 -6.04
C ALA A 179 -28.40 -5.58 -6.87
N ASN A 180 -27.94 -4.88 -7.92
CA ASN A 180 -28.78 -4.15 -8.87
C ASN A 180 -29.25 -5.03 -10.04
N GLY A 181 -28.94 -6.34 -10.04
CA GLY A 181 -29.30 -7.25 -11.12
C GLY A 181 -28.55 -7.01 -12.43
N VAL A 182 -27.39 -6.34 -12.37
CA VAL A 182 -26.56 -6.03 -13.53
C VAL A 182 -25.42 -7.05 -13.64
N PRO A 183 -25.43 -7.96 -14.63
CA PRO A 183 -24.32 -8.87 -14.87
C PRO A 183 -23.08 -8.12 -15.37
N ILE A 184 -21.91 -8.62 -14.96
CA ILE A 184 -20.60 -8.18 -15.45
C ILE A 184 -19.98 -9.34 -16.22
N ASP A 185 -19.91 -9.21 -17.54
CA ASP A 185 -19.19 -10.14 -18.40
C ASP A 185 -17.72 -9.71 -18.47
N VAL A 186 -16.78 -10.66 -18.37
CA VAL A 186 -15.33 -10.36 -18.37
C VAL A 186 -14.68 -10.94 -19.62
N VAL A 187 -13.97 -10.08 -20.35
CA VAL A 187 -13.11 -10.43 -21.47
C VAL A 187 -11.68 -10.24 -21.00
N THR A 188 -11.00 -11.35 -20.72
CA THR A 188 -9.64 -11.32 -20.19
C THR A 188 -8.65 -10.94 -21.28
N LEU A 189 -7.85 -9.90 -21.05
CA LEU A 189 -6.76 -9.50 -21.95
C LEU A 189 -5.46 -10.29 -21.65
N SER A 190 -5.58 -11.57 -21.29
CA SER A 190 -4.47 -12.39 -20.77
C SER A 190 -3.25 -12.45 -21.71
N SER A 191 -2.09 -12.51 -21.06
CA SER A 191 -0.71 -12.52 -21.58
C SER A 191 -0.36 -13.78 -22.40
N ALA A 192 -1.11 -14.06 -23.46
CA ALA A 192 -0.57 -14.92 -24.52
C ALA A 192 0.37 -14.06 -25.38
N ALA A 193 1.66 -14.11 -24.97
CA ALA A 193 2.85 -13.61 -25.65
C ALA A 193 2.81 -12.11 -25.99
N ASP A 194 3.11 -11.26 -25.00
CA ASP A 194 3.45 -9.86 -25.28
C ASP A 194 4.93 -9.65 -25.63
N GLY A 195 5.71 -10.72 -25.74
CA GLY A 195 7.15 -10.65 -26.01
C GLY A 195 7.96 -10.83 -24.74
N LEU A 196 9.24 -10.47 -24.82
CA LEU A 196 10.13 -10.46 -23.68
C LEU A 196 9.72 -9.32 -22.71
N ASP A 197 9.76 -9.58 -21.42
CA ASP A 197 9.43 -8.61 -20.35
C ASP A 197 10.51 -8.75 -19.27
N ALA A 198 11.26 -7.69 -19.01
CA ALA A 198 12.34 -7.65 -18.03
C ALA A 198 12.09 -6.50 -17.05
N LEU A 199 11.73 -6.84 -15.81
CA LEU A 199 11.27 -5.87 -14.81
C LEU A 199 12.18 -5.81 -13.59
N ILE A 200 12.12 -4.67 -12.89
CA ILE A 200 12.71 -4.52 -11.57
C ILE A 200 11.58 -4.70 -10.54
N SER A 201 11.62 -5.80 -9.79
CA SER A 201 10.56 -6.12 -8.82
C SER A 201 10.81 -5.46 -7.47
N ALA A 202 12.08 -5.34 -7.05
CA ALA A 202 12.43 -4.68 -5.80
C ALA A 202 13.84 -4.06 -5.85
N VAL A 203 14.00 -2.95 -5.13
CA VAL A 203 15.29 -2.30 -4.87
C VAL A 203 15.36 -1.97 -3.39
N GLU A 204 16.40 -2.46 -2.73
CA GLU A 204 16.64 -2.23 -1.31
C GLU A 204 18.00 -1.56 -1.12
N VAL A 205 18.03 -0.52 -0.29
CA VAL A 205 19.24 0.19 0.13
C VAL A 205 19.08 0.53 1.62
N PRO A 206 20.17 0.57 2.42
CA PRO A 206 20.08 1.02 3.80
C PRO A 206 19.39 2.37 3.91
N ALA A 207 18.31 2.44 4.69
CA ALA A 207 17.51 3.65 4.86
C ALA A 207 18.31 4.80 5.52
N VAL A 208 19.32 4.46 6.31
CA VAL A 208 20.23 5.40 6.97
C VAL A 208 21.66 4.97 6.75
N ALA A 209 22.53 5.94 6.50
CA ALA A 209 23.97 5.73 6.40
C ALA A 209 24.75 6.96 6.89
N ARG A 210 26.07 6.82 6.99
CA ARG A 210 26.98 7.91 7.35
C ARG A 210 27.83 8.32 6.14
N GLU A 211 28.17 9.59 6.07
CA GLU A 211 29.13 10.10 5.09
C GLU A 211 30.44 9.29 5.15
N GLY A 212 30.98 8.90 3.98
CA GLY A 212 32.15 8.02 3.87
C GLY A 212 31.82 6.52 3.83
N GLN A 213 30.57 6.13 4.12
CA GLN A 213 30.14 4.73 4.02
C GLN A 213 29.75 4.38 2.57
N ARG A 214 30.21 3.21 2.08
CA ARG A 214 29.71 2.62 0.83
C ARG A 214 28.40 1.88 1.09
N LEU A 215 27.42 2.06 0.22
CA LEU A 215 26.07 1.53 0.42
C LEU A 215 25.85 0.25 -0.39
N PRO A 216 25.61 -0.91 0.23
CA PRO A 216 25.12 -2.07 -0.50
C PRO A 216 23.69 -1.82 -0.95
N MET A 217 23.42 -2.01 -2.24
CA MET A 217 22.10 -1.97 -2.85
C MET A 217 21.77 -3.36 -3.37
N GLN A 218 20.65 -3.92 -2.93
CA GLN A 218 20.14 -5.20 -3.40
C GLN A 218 19.02 -4.96 -4.41
N LEU A 219 19.12 -5.64 -5.55
CA LEU A 219 18.21 -5.53 -6.68
C LEU A 219 17.57 -6.89 -6.92
N THR A 220 16.25 -6.92 -7.06
CA THR A 220 15.53 -8.09 -7.53
C THR A 220 15.01 -7.82 -8.93
N LEU A 221 15.52 -8.59 -9.88
CA LEU A 221 15.20 -8.51 -11.30
C LEU A 221 14.38 -9.74 -11.68
N GLU A 222 13.41 -9.57 -12.56
CA GLU A 222 12.62 -10.68 -13.09
C GLU A 222 12.55 -10.59 -14.60
N SER A 223 12.73 -11.72 -15.29
CA SER A 223 12.63 -11.78 -16.74
C SER A 223 11.79 -12.97 -17.18
N THR A 224 11.01 -12.81 -18.24
CA THR A 224 10.24 -13.92 -18.84
C THR A 224 11.09 -14.79 -19.77
N ALA A 225 12.24 -14.30 -20.23
CA ALA A 225 13.13 -14.98 -21.17
C ALA A 225 14.61 -14.62 -20.93
N ALA A 226 15.52 -15.42 -21.51
CA ALA A 226 16.95 -15.12 -21.43
C ALA A 226 17.30 -13.93 -22.35
N THR A 227 17.89 -12.86 -21.82
CA THR A 227 18.25 -11.67 -22.62
C THR A 227 19.42 -10.88 -22.03
N PRO A 228 20.29 -10.29 -22.86
CA PRO A 228 21.23 -9.30 -22.37
C PRO A 228 20.49 -8.04 -21.90
N ALA A 229 20.89 -7.48 -20.76
CA ALA A 229 20.34 -6.23 -20.26
C ALA A 229 21.46 -5.33 -19.71
N ARG A 230 21.23 -4.02 -19.74
CA ARG A 230 22.11 -3.02 -19.13
C ARG A 230 21.43 -2.43 -17.91
N LEU A 231 22.11 -2.54 -16.77
CA LEU A 231 21.68 -1.93 -15.52
C LEU A 231 22.44 -0.62 -15.31
N THR A 232 21.70 0.47 -15.08
CA THR A 232 22.25 1.76 -14.70
C THR A 232 21.64 2.22 -13.39
N VAL A 233 22.48 2.56 -12.41
CA VAL A 233 22.07 3.19 -11.15
C VAL A 233 22.52 4.63 -11.17
N THR A 234 21.56 5.55 -11.11
CA THR A 234 21.77 6.99 -11.11
C THR A 234 21.69 7.54 -9.69
N GLY A 235 22.62 8.42 -9.35
CA GLY A 235 22.71 9.07 -8.04
C GLY A 235 21.79 10.28 -7.88
N PRO A 236 21.85 10.95 -6.71
CA PRO A 236 21.06 12.14 -6.41
C PRO A 236 21.34 13.31 -7.37
N ASP A 237 22.56 13.40 -7.89
CA ASP A 237 22.98 14.46 -8.82
C ASP A 237 22.55 14.20 -10.28
N GLY A 238 21.93 13.05 -10.56
CA GLY A 238 21.52 12.66 -11.92
C GLY A 238 22.62 11.98 -12.73
N GLU A 239 23.83 11.83 -12.18
CA GLU A 239 24.95 11.13 -12.82
C GLU A 239 24.89 9.60 -12.58
N PRO A 240 25.32 8.78 -13.55
CA PRO A 240 25.39 7.34 -13.38
C PRO A 240 26.50 6.98 -12.38
N LEU A 241 26.12 6.31 -11.29
CA LEU A 241 27.05 5.81 -10.27
C LEU A 241 27.56 4.41 -10.61
N VAL A 242 26.70 3.58 -11.18
CA VAL A 242 27.02 2.20 -11.57
C VAL A 242 26.39 1.91 -12.92
N GLU A 243 27.18 1.37 -13.84
CA GLU A 243 26.70 0.80 -15.09
C GLU A 243 27.24 -0.64 -15.20
N ARG A 244 26.35 -1.58 -15.51
CA ARG A 244 26.71 -2.99 -15.61
C ARG A 244 25.87 -3.69 -16.68
N ASP A 245 26.56 -4.26 -17.66
CA ASP A 245 25.94 -5.21 -18.59
C ASP A 245 25.80 -6.57 -17.89
N LEU A 246 24.62 -7.18 -17.99
CA LEU A 246 24.29 -8.45 -17.36
C LEU A 246 23.44 -9.32 -18.29
N GLN A 247 23.48 -10.63 -18.10
CA GLN A 247 22.61 -11.56 -18.81
C GLN A 247 21.47 -11.96 -17.86
N LEU A 248 20.23 -11.64 -18.22
CA LEU A 248 19.06 -12.11 -17.50
C LEU A 248 18.71 -13.52 -17.95
N GLU A 249 18.38 -14.37 -17.00
CA GLU A 249 17.76 -15.67 -17.21
C GLU A 249 16.25 -15.62 -16.89
N PRO A 250 15.44 -16.54 -17.44
CA PRO A 250 14.02 -16.61 -17.10
C PRO A 250 13.80 -16.87 -15.60
N GLY A 251 12.93 -16.08 -14.98
CA GLY A 251 12.62 -16.13 -13.56
C GLY A 251 13.20 -14.96 -12.76
N VAL A 252 13.22 -15.11 -11.44
CA VAL A 252 13.66 -14.08 -10.49
C VAL A 252 15.14 -14.25 -10.18
N GLN A 253 15.88 -13.15 -10.21
CA GLN A 253 17.31 -13.08 -9.91
C GLN A 253 17.61 -11.92 -8.97
N THR A 254 18.53 -12.14 -8.02
CA THR A 254 18.97 -11.11 -7.09
C THR A 254 20.40 -10.71 -7.38
N LEU A 255 20.66 -9.41 -7.42
CA LEU A 255 21.98 -8.82 -7.66
C LEU A 255 22.30 -7.82 -6.55
N GLU A 256 23.52 -7.87 -6.03
CA GLU A 256 24.03 -6.86 -5.11
C GLU A 256 25.01 -5.93 -5.82
N VAL A 257 24.86 -4.64 -5.59
CA VAL A 257 25.68 -3.56 -6.14
C VAL A 257 26.10 -2.65 -5.01
N THR A 258 27.40 -2.38 -4.88
CA THR A 258 27.89 -1.40 -3.90
C THR A 258 27.97 -0.02 -4.52
N LEU A 259 27.21 0.93 -3.99
CA LEU A 259 27.23 2.33 -4.41
C LEU A 259 28.46 3.06 -3.85
N PRO A 260 28.96 4.08 -4.56
CA PRO A 260 29.99 4.98 -4.03
C PRO A 260 29.48 5.79 -2.84
N GLU A 261 30.41 6.49 -2.19
CA GLU A 261 30.10 7.41 -1.09
C GLU A 261 29.14 8.51 -1.55
N ALA A 262 28.18 8.84 -0.68
CA ALA A 262 27.14 9.81 -0.96
C ALA A 262 27.22 11.00 0.01
N PRO A 263 26.79 12.20 -0.41
CA PRO A 263 26.81 13.40 0.43
C PRO A 263 25.84 13.27 1.60
N ALA A 264 26.11 14.00 2.68
CA ALA A 264 25.24 14.08 3.86
C ALA A 264 23.91 14.80 3.55
N ALA A 265 22.96 14.06 2.99
CA ALA A 265 21.65 14.53 2.56
C ALA A 265 20.65 13.37 2.45
N PHE A 266 19.40 13.72 2.15
CA PHE A 266 18.42 12.74 1.67
C PHE A 266 18.71 12.43 0.20
N ASN A 267 19.24 11.23 -0.07
CA ASN A 267 19.68 10.82 -1.39
C ASN A 267 18.62 9.92 -2.06
N ARG A 268 18.28 10.26 -3.30
CA ARG A 268 17.43 9.45 -4.18
C ARG A 268 18.31 8.72 -5.20
N TYR A 269 18.13 7.42 -5.31
CA TYR A 269 18.76 6.57 -6.31
C TYR A 269 17.71 6.06 -7.29
N VAL A 270 18.01 6.13 -8.58
CA VAL A 270 17.13 5.63 -9.64
C VAL A 270 17.83 4.48 -10.34
N VAL A 271 17.20 3.31 -10.33
CA VAL A 271 17.69 2.11 -11.00
C VAL A 271 16.91 1.93 -12.29
N ARG A 272 17.63 1.76 -13.41
CA ARG A 272 17.07 1.52 -14.73
C ARG A 272 17.65 0.24 -15.32
N LEU A 273 16.77 -0.58 -15.87
CA LEU A 273 17.11 -1.80 -16.59
C LEU A 273 16.74 -1.64 -18.07
N GLU A 274 17.72 -1.72 -18.96
CA GLU A 274 17.48 -1.64 -20.40
C GLU A 274 17.68 -3.02 -21.01
N ALA A 275 16.59 -3.64 -21.45
CA ALA A 275 16.61 -4.89 -22.20
C ALA A 275 16.14 -4.63 -23.65
N PRO A 276 16.81 -5.21 -24.66
CA PRO A 276 16.36 -5.11 -26.05
C PRO A 276 15.05 -5.88 -26.23
N GLU A 277 14.16 -5.35 -27.08
CA GLU A 277 12.87 -5.95 -27.42
C GLU A 277 11.93 -6.16 -26.22
N ASP A 278 12.14 -5.42 -25.13
CA ASP A 278 11.24 -5.40 -23.98
C ASP A 278 9.87 -4.81 -24.35
N ALA A 279 8.83 -5.58 -24.07
CA ALA A 279 7.45 -5.23 -24.31
C ALA A 279 6.93 -4.11 -23.40
N ARG A 280 7.51 -3.95 -22.20
CA ARG A 280 6.97 -3.11 -21.11
C ARG A 280 8.06 -2.31 -20.39
N PRO A 281 8.74 -1.36 -21.07
CA PRO A 281 9.82 -0.56 -20.50
C PRO A 281 9.43 0.27 -19.26
N GLN A 282 8.14 0.40 -18.95
CA GLN A 282 7.63 1.14 -17.80
C GLN A 282 7.93 0.44 -16.45
N ASN A 283 8.08 -0.89 -16.43
CA ASN A 283 8.35 -1.66 -15.20
C ASN A 283 9.87 -1.88 -14.97
N ASN A 284 10.71 -1.31 -15.84
CA ASN A 284 12.16 -1.43 -15.78
C ASN A 284 12.84 -0.33 -14.96
N VAL A 285 12.07 0.46 -14.21
CA VAL A 285 12.58 1.59 -13.43
C VAL A 285 12.07 1.48 -12.00
N ALA A 286 12.98 1.59 -11.04
CA ALA A 286 12.67 1.62 -9.62
C ALA A 286 13.49 2.70 -8.91
N GLU A 287 12.95 3.23 -7.81
CA GLU A 287 13.61 4.25 -7.00
C GLU A 287 13.84 3.74 -5.58
N ALA A 288 14.95 4.14 -4.99
CA ALA A 288 15.29 3.86 -3.60
C ALA A 288 15.87 5.09 -2.92
N TYR A 289 15.73 5.16 -1.60
CA TYR A 289 16.03 6.35 -0.83
C TYR A 289 16.91 6.01 0.37
N SER A 290 17.91 6.85 0.65
CA SER A 290 18.78 6.72 1.81
C SER A 290 19.05 8.09 2.43
N MET A 291 18.90 8.18 3.75
CA MET A 291 19.32 9.35 4.52
C MET A 291 20.77 9.18 4.95
N VAL A 292 21.66 9.95 4.33
CA VAL A 292 23.07 9.97 4.72
C VAL A 292 23.28 11.11 5.69
N SER A 293 23.62 10.77 6.93
CA SER A 293 23.98 11.75 7.96
C SER A 293 25.46 12.09 7.86
N GLY A 294 25.84 13.28 8.35
CA GLY A 294 27.25 13.67 8.46
C GLY A 294 28.05 12.74 9.36
N ARG A 295 29.37 12.96 9.40
CA ARG A 295 30.29 12.23 10.27
C ARG A 295 29.80 12.27 11.73
N PRO A 296 29.90 11.15 12.46
CA PRO A 296 29.53 11.13 13.85
C PRO A 296 30.42 12.07 14.66
N ARG A 297 29.82 12.83 15.57
CA ARG A 297 30.53 13.78 16.43
C ARG A 297 30.70 13.20 17.82
N VAL A 298 31.94 13.12 18.29
CA VAL A 298 32.29 12.52 19.58
C VAL A 298 33.01 13.53 20.45
N LEU A 299 32.51 13.72 21.66
CA LEU A 299 33.16 14.54 22.69
C LEU A 299 34.00 13.64 23.59
N LEU A 300 35.29 13.91 23.72
CA LEU A 300 36.16 13.29 24.71
C LEU A 300 36.37 14.29 25.85
N ILE A 301 36.17 13.84 27.08
CA ILE A 301 36.41 14.61 28.29
C ILE A 301 37.57 13.94 29.02
N GLU A 302 38.63 14.70 29.27
CA GLU A 302 39.81 14.24 30.00
C GLU A 302 40.11 15.13 31.21
N GLN A 303 40.77 14.56 32.22
CA GLN A 303 41.24 15.33 33.38
C GLN A 303 42.70 15.77 33.21
N ALA A 304 43.56 14.85 32.76
CA ALA A 304 44.96 15.15 32.49
C ALA A 304 45.18 15.27 30.98
N ALA A 305 45.82 16.37 30.57
CA ALA A 305 46.06 16.66 29.17
C ALA A 305 46.81 15.50 28.47
N GLY A 306 46.25 14.99 27.39
CA GLY A 306 46.84 13.94 26.56
C GLY A 306 46.46 12.51 26.95
N GLU A 307 45.57 12.30 27.93
CA GLU A 307 45.01 10.98 28.22
C GLU A 307 44.10 10.48 27.08
N ALA A 308 43.42 11.40 26.39
CA ALA A 308 42.52 11.09 25.28
C ALA A 308 43.19 11.08 23.89
N ASP A 309 44.44 11.54 23.76
CA ASP A 309 45.14 11.75 22.46
C ASP A 309 45.10 10.52 21.54
N VAL A 310 45.42 9.34 22.10
CA VAL A 310 45.45 8.09 21.34
C VAL A 310 44.06 7.72 20.83
N LEU A 311 43.04 7.98 21.64
CA LEU A 311 41.65 7.68 21.30
C LEU A 311 41.11 8.68 20.28
N GLU A 312 41.41 9.97 20.43
CA GLU A 312 41.08 11.01 19.47
C GLU A 312 41.69 10.72 18.09
N GLN A 313 42.96 10.32 18.04
CA GLN A 313 43.64 9.94 16.79
C GLN A 313 43.00 8.71 16.14
N ALA A 314 42.67 7.68 16.93
CA ALA A 314 42.01 6.48 16.43
C ALA A 314 40.61 6.78 15.86
N LEU A 315 39.83 7.62 16.55
CA LEU A 315 38.50 8.04 16.09
C LEU A 315 38.59 8.85 14.78
N ARG A 316 39.52 9.80 14.68
CA ARG A 316 39.72 10.58 13.46
C ARG A 316 40.17 9.72 12.28
N ALA A 317 41.02 8.71 12.51
CA ALA A 317 41.41 7.74 11.48
C ALA A 317 40.22 6.93 10.97
N ALA A 318 39.20 6.71 11.80
CA ALA A 318 37.93 6.09 11.44
C ALA A 318 36.88 7.08 10.88
N GLN A 319 37.29 8.29 10.49
CA GLN A 319 36.41 9.37 9.99
C GLN A 319 35.33 9.84 10.98
N VAL A 320 35.58 9.71 12.29
CA VAL A 320 34.75 10.29 13.34
C VAL A 320 35.25 11.71 13.68
N ASP A 321 34.35 12.67 13.80
CA ASP A 321 34.67 14.04 14.23
C ASP A 321 34.82 14.05 15.76
N ALA A 322 36.05 13.87 16.23
CA ALA A 322 36.39 13.83 17.65
C ALA A 322 36.95 15.18 18.12
N SER A 323 36.43 15.68 19.24
CA SER A 323 36.92 16.86 19.96
C SER A 323 37.18 16.54 21.43
N THR A 324 38.33 16.93 21.94
CA THR A 324 38.71 16.75 23.34
C THR A 324 38.56 18.05 24.13
N VAL A 325 38.00 17.97 25.33
CA VAL A 325 37.88 19.09 26.28
C VAL A 325 38.35 18.65 27.66
N ALA A 326 38.83 19.61 28.46
CA ALA A 326 39.10 19.38 29.87
C ALA A 326 37.79 19.17 30.65
N ALA A 327 37.83 18.41 31.74
CA ALA A 327 36.67 18.19 32.60
C ALA A 327 36.02 19.50 33.11
N ASP A 328 36.82 20.52 33.39
CA ASP A 328 36.34 21.85 33.82
C ASP A 328 35.58 22.60 32.71
N ASP A 329 35.85 22.28 31.44
CA ASP A 329 35.22 22.86 30.25
C ASP A 329 34.10 21.97 29.68
N ALA A 330 33.73 20.91 30.39
CA ALA A 330 32.69 19.99 29.94
C ALA A 330 31.33 20.71 29.82
N PRO A 331 30.56 20.48 28.75
CA PRO A 331 29.26 21.13 28.58
C PRO A 331 28.31 20.81 29.73
N ALA A 332 27.72 21.85 30.33
CA ALA A 332 26.84 21.71 31.49
C ALA A 332 25.35 21.58 31.11
N THR A 333 25.00 21.76 29.83
CA THR A 333 23.60 21.72 29.37
C THR A 333 23.36 20.59 28.37
N LEU A 334 22.14 20.05 28.39
CA LEU A 334 21.71 19.03 27.43
C LEU A 334 21.73 19.56 25.98
N GLY A 335 21.45 20.85 25.79
CA GLY A 335 21.48 21.49 24.48
C GLY A 335 22.86 21.45 23.85
N ASP A 336 23.90 21.77 24.62
CA ASP A 336 25.29 21.74 24.13
C ASP A 336 25.75 20.30 23.85
N LEU A 337 25.38 19.35 24.73
CA LEU A 337 25.68 17.93 24.55
C LEU A 337 24.97 17.34 23.33
N SER A 338 23.76 17.79 22.99
CA SER A 338 22.98 17.28 21.84
C SER A 338 23.66 17.49 20.48
N THR A 339 24.71 18.31 20.42
CA THR A 339 25.52 18.50 19.21
C THR A 339 26.47 17.33 18.93
N TYR A 340 26.60 16.38 19.87
CA TYR A 340 27.43 15.18 19.80
C TYR A 340 26.56 13.92 19.76
N ASP A 341 26.99 12.91 19.00
CA ASP A 341 26.36 11.59 18.96
C ASP A 341 26.74 10.72 20.18
N THR A 342 27.93 10.97 20.76
CA THR A 342 28.48 10.17 21.87
C THR A 342 29.46 10.99 22.71
N VAL A 343 29.45 10.78 24.03
CA VAL A 343 30.41 11.37 24.98
C VAL A 343 31.29 10.27 25.59
N LEU A 344 32.59 10.52 25.65
CA LEU A 344 33.60 9.65 26.23
C LEU A 344 34.21 10.33 27.46
N LEU A 345 34.13 9.69 28.62
CA LEU A 345 34.87 10.10 29.82
C LEU A 345 36.15 9.28 29.90
N VAL A 346 37.31 9.93 29.77
CA VAL A 346 38.62 9.28 29.78
C VAL A 346 39.30 9.52 31.11
N ASN A 347 39.29 8.51 31.98
CA ASN A 347 39.89 8.56 33.33
C ASN A 347 39.47 9.78 34.18
N VAL A 348 38.25 10.28 34.01
CA VAL A 348 37.75 11.47 34.71
C VAL A 348 37.17 11.08 36.08
N PRO A 349 37.64 11.66 37.21
CA PRO A 349 37.02 11.44 38.51
C PRO A 349 35.74 12.28 38.67
N ARG A 350 34.78 11.80 39.46
CA ARG A 350 33.50 12.48 39.70
C ARG A 350 33.66 13.93 40.17
N ARG A 351 34.67 14.19 41.01
CA ARG A 351 34.96 15.51 41.59
C ARG A 351 35.41 16.56 40.56
N ALA A 352 35.82 16.13 39.37
CA ALA A 352 36.28 17.03 38.31
C ALA A 352 35.14 17.53 37.42
N LEU A 353 33.96 16.92 37.49
CA LEU A 353 32.81 17.32 36.70
C LEU A 353 31.80 18.12 37.53
N PRO A 354 31.29 19.24 37.02
CA PRO A 354 30.18 19.97 37.62
C PRO A 354 28.93 19.08 37.76
N ASP A 355 28.15 19.30 38.81
CA ASP A 355 26.93 18.52 39.07
C ASP A 355 25.91 18.63 37.92
N ASP A 356 25.78 19.81 37.32
CA ASP A 356 24.90 20.06 36.17
C ASP A 356 25.30 19.22 34.96
N THR A 357 26.61 19.09 34.69
CA THR A 357 27.13 18.22 33.62
C THR A 357 26.77 16.76 33.87
N VAL A 358 26.89 16.28 35.11
CA VAL A 358 26.55 14.88 35.46
C VAL A 358 25.06 14.59 35.24
N VAL A 359 24.19 15.52 35.62
CA VAL A 359 22.74 15.42 35.36
C VAL A 359 22.46 15.46 33.85
N ALA A 360 23.10 16.37 33.13
CA ALA A 360 22.94 16.50 31.68
C ALA A 360 23.41 15.23 30.93
N LEU A 361 24.50 14.60 31.37
CA LEU A 361 25.00 13.34 30.81
C LEU A 361 24.01 12.17 31.02
N LYS A 362 23.35 12.10 32.17
CA LYS A 362 22.28 11.11 32.40
C LYS A 362 21.13 11.31 31.40
N SER A 363 20.64 12.54 31.27
CA SER A 363 19.57 12.88 30.31
C SER A 363 20.00 12.69 28.85
N PHE A 364 21.26 12.94 28.52
CA PHE A 364 21.82 12.72 27.19
C PHE A 364 21.72 11.25 26.76
N VAL A 365 21.94 10.32 27.68
CA VAL A 365 21.77 8.88 27.42
C VAL A 365 20.31 8.46 27.50
N HIS A 366 19.61 8.81 28.59
CA HIS A 366 18.26 8.31 28.87
C HIS A 366 17.19 8.95 27.97
N ASP A 367 17.24 10.26 27.75
CA ASP A 367 16.18 11.02 27.07
C ASP A 367 16.45 11.17 25.57
N LEU A 368 17.70 11.38 25.16
CA LEU A 368 18.07 11.56 23.75
C LEU A 368 18.55 10.27 23.06
N GLY A 369 18.87 9.22 23.82
CA GLY A 369 19.34 7.94 23.28
C GLY A 369 20.75 7.97 22.70
N HIS A 370 21.57 8.96 23.07
CA HIS A 370 22.96 9.07 22.62
C HIS A 370 23.91 8.16 23.42
N GLY A 371 25.10 7.95 22.87
CA GLY A 371 26.09 7.06 23.48
C GLY A 371 26.87 7.70 24.63
N LEU A 372 27.12 6.94 25.69
CA LEU A 372 28.08 7.28 26.74
C LEU A 372 29.09 6.14 26.88
N VAL A 373 30.37 6.48 26.89
CA VAL A 373 31.46 5.54 27.11
C VAL A 373 32.34 6.05 28.23
N MET A 374 32.62 5.21 29.22
CA MET A 374 33.63 5.52 30.25
C MET A 374 34.85 4.63 30.04
N VAL A 375 36.00 5.26 29.80
CA VAL A 375 37.30 4.60 29.72
C VAL A 375 37.93 4.64 31.11
N GLY A 376 38.12 3.45 31.68
CA GLY A 376 38.66 3.30 33.03
C GLY A 376 40.13 3.67 33.15
N GLY A 377 40.49 4.16 34.33
CA GLY A 377 41.86 4.39 34.76
C GLY A 377 41.92 4.48 36.30
N PRO A 378 43.07 4.86 36.88
CA PRO A 378 43.26 4.93 38.33
C PRO A 378 42.27 5.84 39.08
N GLU A 379 41.70 6.83 38.38
CA GLU A 379 40.81 7.87 38.94
C GLU A 379 39.36 7.72 38.44
N SER A 380 38.97 6.57 37.88
CA SER A 380 37.64 6.33 37.30
C SER A 380 36.81 5.31 38.09
N PHE A 381 35.54 5.13 37.71
CA PHE A 381 34.58 4.23 38.35
C PHE A 381 34.55 4.39 39.89
N GLY A 382 34.54 3.28 40.65
CA GLY A 382 34.51 3.31 42.11
C GLY A 382 35.68 4.05 42.76
N ALA A 383 36.89 3.97 42.18
CA ALA A 383 38.05 4.73 42.68
C ALA A 383 37.92 6.24 42.40
N GLY A 384 37.24 6.60 41.32
CA GLY A 384 36.92 7.97 40.92
C GLY A 384 35.74 8.60 41.65
N GLY A 385 35.10 7.88 42.58
CA GLY A 385 33.95 8.38 43.34
C GLY A 385 32.65 8.48 42.53
N TRP A 386 32.49 7.64 41.50
CA TRP A 386 31.29 7.61 40.67
C TRP A 386 30.15 6.74 41.22
N GLY A 387 30.39 6.00 42.31
CA GLY A 387 29.34 5.25 43.00
C GLY A 387 28.25 6.16 43.56
N ASP A 388 27.02 5.66 43.55
CA ASP A 388 25.80 6.37 43.97
C ASP A 388 25.56 7.69 43.20
N THR A 389 26.04 7.79 41.96
CA THR A 389 25.82 8.97 41.11
C THR A 389 24.74 8.74 40.05
N PRO A 390 24.08 9.80 39.55
CA PRO A 390 23.13 9.67 38.45
C PRO A 390 23.74 9.07 37.17
N LEU A 391 25.06 9.19 36.99
CA LEU A 391 25.77 8.60 35.85
C LEU A 391 25.94 7.09 35.98
N GLU A 392 26.07 6.56 37.20
CA GLU A 392 26.15 5.10 37.43
C GLU A 392 24.89 4.39 36.94
N GLU A 393 23.71 4.98 37.18
CA GLU A 393 22.43 4.46 36.66
C GLU A 393 22.38 4.38 35.13
N ALA A 394 23.15 5.21 34.42
CA ALA A 394 23.23 5.22 32.96
C ALA A 394 24.20 4.16 32.41
N LEU A 395 25.03 3.55 33.25
CA LEU A 395 26.02 2.56 32.84
C LEU A 395 25.56 1.12 33.14
N PRO A 396 25.99 0.14 32.33
CA PRO A 396 25.65 -1.27 32.54
C PRO A 396 26.49 -1.95 33.64
N VAL A 397 27.19 -1.18 34.49
CA VAL A 397 28.11 -1.69 35.50
C VAL A 397 27.89 -1.00 36.84
N THR A 398 27.99 -1.76 37.93
CA THR A 398 27.99 -1.24 39.30
C THR A 398 29.40 -0.85 39.71
N MET A 399 29.55 0.26 40.43
CA MET A 399 30.82 0.85 40.82
C MET A 399 31.22 0.55 42.26
N ASP A 400 30.48 -0.31 42.94
CA ASP A 400 30.84 -0.88 44.22
C ASP A 400 32.18 -1.63 44.14
N ILE A 401 33.15 -1.21 44.94
CA ILE A 401 34.41 -1.93 45.09
C ILE A 401 34.13 -3.14 45.98
N PRO A 402 34.20 -4.39 45.45
CA PRO A 402 33.89 -5.56 46.26
C PRO A 402 34.87 -5.63 47.44
N PRO A 403 34.39 -5.86 48.67
CA PRO A 403 35.28 -6.01 49.81
C PRO A 403 36.20 -7.20 49.54
N LYS A 404 37.50 -6.96 49.39
CA LYS A 404 38.51 -8.02 49.36
C LYS A 404 38.59 -8.62 50.76
N VAL A 405 37.77 -9.65 51.01
CA VAL A 405 37.89 -10.48 52.19
C VAL A 405 39.18 -11.29 52.05
N ARG A 406 40.28 -10.76 52.57
CA ARG A 406 41.50 -11.55 52.77
C ARG A 406 41.23 -12.48 53.94
N LEU A 407 40.72 -13.68 53.65
CA LEU A 407 40.72 -14.76 54.63
C LEU A 407 42.19 -15.06 54.97
N PRO A 408 42.61 -14.99 56.25
CA PRO A 408 43.96 -15.40 56.63
C PRO A 408 44.17 -16.87 56.22
N PRO A 409 45.41 -17.29 55.90
CA PRO A 409 45.70 -18.67 55.55
C PRO A 409 45.24 -19.58 56.70
N THR A 410 44.12 -20.25 56.49
CA THR A 410 43.46 -21.10 57.49
C THR A 410 43.68 -22.54 57.06
N SER A 411 44.29 -23.34 57.92
CA SER A 411 44.37 -24.79 57.71
C SER A 411 43.11 -25.42 58.27
N VAL A 412 42.29 -25.99 57.39
CA VAL A 412 41.12 -26.77 57.78
C VAL A 412 41.53 -28.23 57.83
N THR A 413 41.57 -28.81 59.03
CA THR A 413 41.70 -30.26 59.19
C THR A 413 40.30 -30.83 59.41
N VAL A 414 39.78 -31.51 58.41
CA VAL A 414 38.51 -32.22 58.54
C VAL A 414 38.81 -33.62 59.06
N VAL A 415 38.40 -33.91 60.28
CA VAL A 415 38.42 -35.26 60.84
C VAL A 415 37.01 -35.81 60.68
N ILE A 416 36.85 -36.71 59.71
CA ILE A 416 35.59 -37.41 59.46
C ILE A 416 35.68 -38.75 60.20
N ASP A 417 34.76 -38.97 61.14
CA ASP A 417 34.62 -40.27 61.77
C ASP A 417 34.04 -41.27 60.76
N THR A 418 34.79 -42.33 60.46
CA THR A 418 34.35 -43.45 59.63
C THR A 418 34.13 -44.71 60.46
N SER A 419 33.94 -44.58 61.78
CA SER A 419 33.60 -45.69 62.65
C SER A 419 32.31 -46.38 62.19
N GLY A 420 32.19 -47.68 62.43
CA GLY A 420 31.01 -48.46 62.01
C GLY A 420 29.68 -47.97 62.60
N SER A 421 29.70 -47.04 63.56
CA SER A 421 28.49 -46.38 64.08
C SER A 421 27.93 -45.30 63.14
N MET A 422 28.75 -44.84 62.19
CA MET A 422 28.37 -43.93 61.10
C MET A 422 27.93 -44.69 59.84
N ALA A 423 27.90 -46.03 59.89
CA ALA A 423 27.43 -46.85 58.78
C ALA A 423 25.89 -46.77 58.70
N GLU A 424 25.41 -46.22 57.59
CA GLU A 424 24.01 -46.33 57.20
C GLU A 424 23.85 -47.63 56.38
N GLU A 425 23.08 -48.59 56.90
CA GLU A 425 22.77 -49.83 56.15
C GLU A 425 21.72 -49.52 55.08
N GLU A 426 22.16 -49.29 53.85
CA GLU A 426 21.25 -49.27 52.69
C GLU A 426 21.22 -50.66 52.04
N ASN A 427 20.12 -51.40 52.27
CA ASN A 427 19.71 -52.59 51.52
C ASN A 427 20.61 -53.84 51.56
N GLY A 428 21.19 -54.16 52.72
CA GLY A 428 21.37 -55.55 53.17
C GLY A 428 22.12 -56.52 52.23
N ARG A 429 23.27 -56.13 51.67
CA ARG A 429 24.26 -57.09 51.14
C ARG A 429 25.68 -56.63 51.48
N THR A 430 26.39 -57.49 52.19
CA THR A 430 27.84 -57.40 52.46
C THR A 430 28.68 -57.55 51.20
#